data_AF-A0A382HJD8-F1
#
_entry.id   AF-A0A382HJD8-F1
#
_cell.length_a   1.000
_cell.length_b   1.000
_cell.length_c   1.000
_cell.angle_alpha   90.00
_cell.angle_beta   90.00
_cell.angle_gamma   90.00
#
_symmetry.space_group_name_H-M   'P 1'
#
loop_
_entity.id
_entity.type
_entity.pdbx_description
1 polymer ?
#
loop_
_entity_poly.entity_id
_entity_poly.type
_entity_poly.pdbx_seq_one_letter_code
_entity_poly.pdbx_strand_id
1 'polypeptide(L)' 'MRVISINVNGIRAAHRKNFFIWLQKQDADIVCVQETKAQVE' A
#
# COMPACT_ATOMS: atom_id res chain seq x y z
N MET A 1 11.96 -11.66 -8.80
CA MET A 1 10.49 -11.58 -8.74
C MET A 1 10.03 -11.59 -7.29
N ARG A 2 9.58 -10.44 -6.78
CA ARG A 2 9.11 -10.17 -5.43
C ARG A 2 7.68 -9.60 -5.51
N VAL A 3 6.77 -10.23 -4.77
CA VAL A 3 5.36 -9.82 -4.68
C VAL A 3 5.05 -9.45 -3.24
N ILE A 4 4.43 -8.29 -3.04
CA ILE A 4 3.94 -7.84 -1.73
C ILE A 4 2.42 -7.84 -1.74
N SER A 5 1.82 -8.43 -0.73
CA SER A 5 0.38 -8.33 -0.46
C SER A 5 0.19 -7.75 0.93
N ILE A 6 -0.52 -6.63 1.03
CA ILE A 6 -0.71 -5.92 2.29
C ILE A 6 -2.12 -5.33 2.41
N ASN A 7 -2.77 -5.68 3.52
CA ASN A 7 -3.99 -5.02 3.95
C ASN A 7 -3.62 -3.73 4.68
N VAL A 8 -4.10 -2.60 4.17
CA VAL A 8 -3.76 -1.26 4.72
C VAL A 8 -4.82 -0.69 5.66
N ASN A 9 -5.99 -1.34 5.76
CA ASN A 9 -7.12 -0.89 6.58
C ASN A 9 -7.44 0.62 6.40
N GLY A 10 -7.29 1.14 5.18
CA GLY A 10 -7.40 2.55 4.80
C GLY A 10 -6.13 3.15 4.21
N ILE A 11 -6.09 3.33 2.88
CA ILE A 11 -4.91 3.80 2.14
C ILE A 11 -4.48 5.22 2.53
N ARG A 12 -5.43 6.11 2.86
CA ARG A 12 -5.12 7.47 3.35
C ARG A 12 -4.46 7.45 4.73
N ALA A 13 -4.90 6.55 5.62
CA ALA A 13 -4.30 6.41 6.94
C ALA A 13 -2.89 5.79 6.85
N ALA A 14 -2.72 4.80 5.96
CA ALA A 14 -1.42 4.22 5.65
C ALA A 14 -0.46 5.24 5.04
N HIS A 15 -0.92 6.10 4.12
CA HIS A 15 -0.12 7.18 3.56
C HIS A 15 0.44 8.11 4.65
N ARG A 16 -0.39 8.54 5.61
CA ARG A 16 0.05 9.36 6.76
C ARG A 16 1.08 8.66 7.65
N LYS A 17 1.16 7.33 7.59
CA LYS A 17 2.15 6.49 8.27
C LYS A 17 3.33 6.12 7.37
N ASN A 18 3.61 6.92 6.33
CA ASN A 18 4.73 6.75 5.41
C ASN A 18 4.68 5.46 4.56
N PHE A 19 3.50 4.90 4.31
CA PHE A 19 3.35 3.67 3.52
C PHE A 19 4.05 3.74 2.16
N PHE A 20 3.87 4.82 1.39
CA PHE A 20 4.51 4.93 0.07
C PHE A 20 6.03 5.12 0.13
N ILE A 21 6.55 5.78 1.19
CA ILE A 21 8.00 5.88 1.42
C ILE A 21 8.59 4.51 1.77
N TRP A 22 7.89 3.75 2.61
CA TRP A 22 8.27 2.37 2.89
C TRP A 22 8.24 1.53 1.60
N LEU A 23 7.18 1.67 0.80
CA LEU A 23 6.97 0.88 -0.41
C LEU A 23 8.08 1.10 -1.45
N GLN A 24 8.53 2.36 -1.64
CA GLN A 24 9.63 2.70 -2.53
C GLN A 24 10.94 1.96 -2.22
N LYS A 25 11.14 1.51 -0.98
CA LYS A 25 12.36 0.80 -0.56
C LYS A 25 12.28 -0.72 -0.73
N GLN A 26 11.13 -1.25 -1.15
CA GLN A 26 10.90 -2.70 -1.12
C GLN A 26 11.34 -3.45 -2.37
N ASP A 27 11.64 -2.75 -3.48
CA ASP A 27 12.03 -3.37 -4.74
C ASP A 27 11.07 -4.50 -5.16
N ALA A 28 9.76 -4.21 -5.11
CA ALA A 28 8.72 -5.17 -5.42
C ALA A 28 8.30 -5.06 -6.89
N ASP A 29 8.19 -6.20 -7.57
CA ASP A 29 7.69 -6.26 -8.94
C ASP A 29 6.17 -6.09 -9.00
N ILE A 30 5.46 -6.60 -8.00
CA ILE A 30 3.98 -6.50 -7.89
C ILE A 30 3.59 -6.18 -6.45
N VAL A 31 2.61 -5.28 -6.31
CA VAL A 31 2.05 -4.86 -5.01
C VAL A 31 0.53 -4.98 -5.05
N CYS A 32 -0.01 -5.85 -4.21
CA CYS A 32 -1.45 -6.01 -3.98
C CYS A 32 -1.83 -5.29 -2.68
N VAL A 33 -2.85 -4.43 -2.74
CA VAL A 33 -3.33 -3.65 -1.59
C VAL A 33 -4.79 -3.98 -1.32
N GLN A 34 -5.12 -4.35 -0.09
CA GLN A 34 -6.49 -4.65 0.34
C GLN A 34 -7.01 -3.64 1.37
N GLU A 35 -8.35 -3.57 1.49
CA GLU A 35 -9.06 -2.63 2.37
C GLU A 35 -8.58 -1.18 2.21
N THR A 36 -8.55 -0.69 0.98
CA THR A 36 -8.12 0.69 0.70
C THR A 36 -9.03 1.72 1.38
N LYS A 37 -10.31 1.41 1.59
CA LYS A 37 -11.36 2.33 2.07
C LYS A 37 -11.42 3.65 1.29
N ALA A 38 -10.85 3.66 0.09
CA ALA A 38 -10.96 4.78 -0.84
C ALA A 38 -12.34 4.71 -1.49
N GLN A 39 -12.99 5.85 -1.64
CA GLN A 39 -14.26 6.00 -2.35
C GLN A 39 -13.96 6.74 -3.67
N VAL A 40 -14.75 6.49 -4.71
CA VAL A 40 -14.53 7.01 -6.08
C VAL A 40 -15.21 8.37 -6.29
N GLU A 41 -15.64 9.05 -5.23
CA GLU A 41 -16.27 10.37 -5.30
C GLU A 41 -15.28 11.49 -5.60
#